data_AF-A0A9D3VRC8-F1
#
_entry.id   AF-A0A9D3VRC8-F1
#
_cell.length_a   1.000
_cell.length_b   1.000
_cell.length_c   1.000
_cell.angle_alpha   90.00
_cell.angle_beta   90.00
_cell.angle_gamma   90.00
#
_symmetry.space_group_name_H-M   'P 1'
#
loop_
_entity.id
_entity.type
_entity.pdbx_description
1 polymer ?
#
loop_
_entity_poly.entity_id
_entity_poly.type
_entity_poly.pdbx_seq_one_letter_code
_entity_poly.pdbx_strand_id
1 'polypeptide(L)'
;METFPFSSIPNLPLFFTMFLILYSMAYSIVFRNWSPKIRPEACSCFISFFHGTPAVFLATFAIFSDQNRGFSSPNTKTQNLVLDYSIAYFLTDLLHYLIFFPTDVLFIGHHLATLFVFITCRHVVFHGSYAILTLLILAEVTSFCQNVWTLATARRHDNQLAAKVYSNLSPYFYAFYSIVRGIFGPFFLYQMGVFYSSGVADNVIPRWLWISWMCVVITAIGVSILWISNLWVELFKEKKAKLEKEL
;
A
#
# COMPACT_ATOMS: atom_id res chain seq x y z
N MET A 1 -16.83 32.46 31.70
CA MET A 1 -17.07 32.08 30.29
C MET A 1 -16.39 30.74 30.10
N GLU A 2 -17.13 29.65 30.30
CA GLU A 2 -16.62 28.29 30.19
C GLU A 2 -16.37 27.99 28.71
N THR A 3 -15.11 27.78 28.34
CA THR A 3 -14.76 27.31 27.00
C THR A 3 -15.11 25.84 26.92
N PHE A 4 -16.23 25.50 26.27
CA PHE A 4 -16.53 24.14 25.87
C PHE A 4 -15.33 23.57 25.11
N PRO A 5 -14.78 22.41 25.51
CA PRO A 5 -13.75 21.76 24.74
C PRO A 5 -14.45 21.23 23.48
N PHE A 6 -14.28 21.91 22.35
CA PHE A 6 -14.49 21.27 21.06
C PHE A 6 -13.53 20.09 21.01
N SER A 7 -14.03 18.88 21.28
CA SER A 7 -13.27 17.66 21.10
C SER A 7 -12.93 17.58 19.61
N SER A 8 -11.63 17.65 19.30
CA SER A 8 -11.16 17.45 17.94
C SER A 8 -11.64 16.07 17.47
N ILE A 9 -12.32 16.01 16.33
CA ILE A 9 -12.74 14.73 15.72
C ILE A 9 -11.50 13.84 15.59
N PRO A 10 -11.54 12.57 16.06
CA PRO A 10 -10.40 11.69 15.92
C PRO A 10 -10.01 11.50 14.44
N ASN A 11 -8.71 11.46 14.15
CA ASN A 11 -8.18 11.40 12.78
C ASN A 11 -8.74 10.23 11.97
N LEU A 12 -8.85 9.04 12.59
CA LEU A 12 -9.23 7.81 11.89
C LEU A 12 -10.65 7.87 11.29
N PRO A 13 -11.73 8.16 12.05
CA PRO A 13 -13.07 8.38 11.49
C PRO A 13 -13.14 9.47 10.41
N LEU A 14 -12.36 10.55 10.59
CA LEU A 14 -12.31 11.65 9.62
C LEU A 14 -11.72 11.17 8.28
N PHE A 15 -10.53 10.55 8.31
CA PHE A 15 -9.89 10.02 7.11
C PHE A 15 -10.70 8.90 6.46
N PHE A 16 -11.33 8.03 7.26
CA PHE A 16 -12.18 6.96 6.74
C PHE A 16 -13.39 7.53 5.99
N THR A 17 -14.05 8.55 6.55
CA THR A 17 -15.15 9.25 5.88
C THR A 17 -14.67 9.94 4.60
N MET A 18 -13.49 10.55 4.62
CA MET A 18 -12.87 11.15 3.44
C MET A 18 -12.67 10.11 2.32
N PHE A 19 -12.10 8.94 2.62
CA PHE A 19 -11.90 7.89 1.62
C PHE A 19 -13.22 7.30 1.11
N LEU A 20 -14.25 7.18 1.96
CA LEU A 20 -15.60 6.79 1.51
C LEU A 20 -16.22 7.80 0.54
N ILE A 21 -16.06 9.10 0.81
CA ILE A 21 -16.53 10.17 -0.09
C ILE A 21 -15.77 10.08 -1.42
N LEU A 22 -14.45 9.95 -1.39
CA LEU A 22 -13.63 9.80 -2.59
C LEU A 22 -14.04 8.58 -3.40
N TYR A 23 -14.26 7.43 -2.76
CA TYR A 23 -14.75 6.21 -3.42
C TYR A 23 -16.11 6.45 -4.06
N SER A 24 -17.04 7.07 -3.34
CA SER A 24 -18.39 7.36 -3.83
C SER A 24 -18.39 8.33 -5.01
N MET A 25 -17.53 9.35 -4.98
CA MET A 25 -17.29 10.27 -6.10
C MET A 25 -16.66 9.56 -7.29
N ALA A 26 -15.68 8.69 -7.06
CA ALA A 26 -15.07 7.89 -8.11
C ALA A 26 -16.12 7.04 -8.83
N TYR A 27 -16.97 6.36 -8.05
CA TYR A 27 -18.00 5.48 -8.58
C TYR A 27 -19.12 6.22 -9.33
N SER A 28 -19.58 7.34 -8.76
CA SER A 28 -20.79 8.04 -9.24
C SER A 28 -20.49 9.11 -10.28
N ILE A 29 -19.27 9.66 -10.30
CA ILE A 29 -18.90 10.80 -11.15
C ILE A 29 -17.79 10.41 -12.12
N VAL A 30 -16.63 9.96 -11.61
CA VAL A 30 -15.42 9.75 -12.42
C VAL A 30 -15.58 8.57 -13.38
N PHE A 31 -15.98 7.41 -12.84
CA PHE A 31 -16.11 6.15 -13.60
C PHE A 31 -17.57 5.80 -13.90
N ARG A 32 -18.48 6.78 -13.87
CA ARG A 32 -19.92 6.57 -14.10
C ARG A 32 -20.25 5.89 -15.43
N ASN A 33 -19.40 6.08 -16.43
CA ASN A 33 -19.54 5.52 -17.78
C ASN A 33 -18.75 4.22 -17.98
N TRP A 34 -18.00 3.75 -16.98
CA TRP A 34 -17.27 2.48 -17.06
C TRP A 34 -18.23 1.33 -16.79
N SER A 35 -17.95 0.15 -17.35
CA SER A 35 -18.83 -1.00 -17.15
C SER A 35 -18.91 -1.38 -15.66
N PRO A 36 -20.08 -1.85 -15.17
CA PRO A 36 -20.23 -2.23 -13.76
C PRO A 36 -19.23 -3.28 -13.28
N LYS A 37 -18.66 -4.07 -14.20
CA LYS A 37 -17.65 -5.10 -13.90
C LYS A 37 -16.28 -4.52 -13.51
N ILE A 38 -15.82 -3.47 -14.21
CA ILE A 38 -14.49 -2.87 -13.99
C ILE A 38 -14.53 -1.63 -13.11
N ARG A 39 -15.72 -1.02 -12.97
CA ARG A 39 -15.90 0.24 -12.24
C ARG A 39 -15.46 0.14 -10.78
N PRO A 40 -15.79 -0.91 -10.00
CA PRO A 40 -15.33 -1.02 -8.62
C PRO A 40 -13.81 -1.02 -8.50
N GLU A 41 -13.12 -1.81 -9.32
CA GLU A 41 -11.64 -1.87 -9.34
C GLU A 41 -11.03 -0.50 -9.68
N ALA A 42 -11.64 0.22 -10.62
CA ALA A 42 -11.21 1.57 -10.95
C ALA A 42 -11.39 2.56 -9.78
N CYS A 43 -12.44 2.38 -8.97
CA CYS A 43 -12.67 3.19 -7.76
C CYS A 43 -11.65 2.88 -6.66
N SER A 44 -11.28 1.61 -6.48
CA SER A 44 -10.19 1.19 -5.60
C SER A 44 -8.86 1.83 -6.04
N CYS A 45 -8.51 1.75 -7.33
CA CYS A 45 -7.32 2.43 -7.87
C CYS A 45 -7.35 3.95 -7.61
N PHE A 46 -8.54 4.57 -7.70
CA PHE A 46 -8.69 5.99 -7.46
C PHE A 46 -8.43 6.38 -6.00
N ILE A 47 -9.05 5.70 -5.03
CA ILE A 47 -8.72 5.97 -3.62
C ILE A 47 -7.27 5.64 -3.29
N SER A 48 -6.68 4.65 -3.96
CA SER A 48 -5.26 4.32 -3.86
C SER A 48 -4.36 5.46 -4.36
N PHE A 49 -4.71 6.18 -5.44
CA PHE A 49 -3.98 7.40 -5.82
C PHE A 49 -4.04 8.49 -4.75
N PHE A 50 -5.19 8.63 -4.10
CA PHE A 50 -5.40 9.56 -2.99
C PHE A 50 -4.82 9.08 -1.67
N HIS A 51 -4.21 7.89 -1.61
CA HIS A 51 -3.49 7.37 -0.45
C HIS A 51 -2.00 7.24 -0.75
N GLY A 52 -1.60 6.43 -1.73
CA GLY A 52 -0.23 5.98 -1.92
C GLY A 52 0.76 7.11 -2.11
N THR A 53 0.52 8.01 -3.07
CA THR A 53 1.42 9.16 -3.29
C THR A 53 1.49 10.07 -2.05
N PRO A 54 0.37 10.53 -1.46
CA PRO A 54 0.44 11.28 -0.20
C PRO A 54 1.11 10.51 0.94
N ALA A 55 0.86 9.20 1.09
CA ALA A 55 1.43 8.37 2.15
C ALA A 55 2.95 8.32 2.07
N VAL A 56 3.53 8.22 0.88
CA VAL A 56 4.99 8.30 0.68
C VAL A 56 5.51 9.64 1.21
N PHE A 57 4.93 10.76 0.80
CA PHE A 57 5.40 12.09 1.22
C PHE A 57 5.21 12.32 2.72
N LEU A 58 4.04 11.97 3.27
CA LEU A 58 3.72 12.14 4.67
C LEU A 58 4.57 11.25 5.57
N ALA A 59 4.76 9.98 5.20
CA ALA A 59 5.63 9.05 5.93
C ALA A 59 7.10 9.51 5.89
N THR A 60 7.57 9.93 4.71
CA THR A 60 8.92 10.47 4.53
C THR A 60 9.11 11.68 5.43
N PHE A 61 8.20 12.65 5.38
CA PHE A 61 8.23 13.83 6.24
C PHE A 61 8.20 13.46 7.73
N ALA A 62 7.34 12.52 8.13
CA ALA A 62 7.22 12.08 9.52
C ALA A 62 8.49 11.41 10.06
N ILE A 63 9.20 10.65 9.22
CA ILE A 63 10.49 10.01 9.57
C ILE A 63 11.60 11.05 9.61
N PHE A 64 11.71 11.91 8.59
CA PHE A 64 12.81 12.87 8.51
C PHE A 64 12.71 14.00 9.54
N SER A 65 11.50 14.34 9.98
CA SER A 65 11.27 15.33 11.03
C SER A 65 11.53 14.79 12.44
N ASP A 66 11.64 13.47 12.61
CA ASP A 66 11.98 12.84 13.88
C ASP A 66 13.51 12.77 14.06
N GLN A 67 13.98 13.26 15.20
CA GLN A 67 15.39 13.23 15.59
C GLN A 67 15.79 11.87 16.18
N ASN A 68 14.84 11.09 16.69
CA ASN A 68 15.08 9.82 17.36
C ASN A 68 14.59 8.65 16.50
N ARG A 69 15.21 8.47 15.33
CA ARG A 69 14.87 7.40 14.39
C ARG A 69 15.41 6.06 14.89
N GLY A 70 14.51 5.14 15.20
CA GLY A 70 14.88 3.80 15.65
C GLY A 70 13.72 2.82 15.52
N PHE A 71 14.06 1.54 15.33
CA PHE A 71 13.08 0.46 15.17
C PHE A 71 12.21 0.24 16.42
N SER A 72 12.66 0.66 17.60
CA SER A 72 11.88 0.61 18.85
C SER A 72 11.52 1.99 19.41
N SER A 73 11.74 3.07 18.64
CA SER A 73 11.40 4.43 19.08
C SER A 73 9.90 4.58 19.32
N PRO A 74 9.48 5.40 20.32
CA PRO A 74 8.09 5.79 20.49
C PRO A 74 7.55 6.45 19.23
N ASN A 75 6.28 6.20 18.91
CA ASN A 75 5.62 6.82 17.78
C ASN A 75 5.41 8.32 18.02
N THR A 76 5.83 9.16 17.07
CA THR A 76 5.55 10.59 17.13
C THR A 76 4.10 10.91 16.75
N LYS A 77 3.63 12.11 17.07
CA LYS A 77 2.29 12.58 16.66
C LYS A 77 2.10 12.55 15.14
N THR A 78 3.13 12.98 14.40
CA THR A 78 3.10 12.97 12.93
C THR A 78 3.07 11.55 12.39
N GLN A 79 3.87 10.64 12.95
CA GLN A 79 3.84 9.22 12.56
C GLN A 79 2.47 8.58 12.83
N ASN A 80 1.87 8.86 13.99
CA ASN A 80 0.52 8.40 14.33
C ASN A 80 -0.55 8.95 13.36
N LEU A 81 -0.41 10.19 12.89
CA LEU A 81 -1.30 10.76 11.88
C LEU A 81 -1.20 9.98 10.55
N VAL A 82 0.01 9.62 10.11
CA VAL A 82 0.22 8.83 8.89
C VAL A 82 -0.33 7.41 9.04
N LEU A 83 -0.19 6.81 10.22
CA LEU A 83 -0.78 5.51 10.54
C LEU A 83 -2.31 5.58 10.51
N ASP A 84 -2.93 6.57 11.17
CA ASP A 84 -4.39 6.74 11.16
C ASP A 84 -4.92 6.97 9.73
N TYR A 85 -4.21 7.75 8.92
CA TYR A 85 -4.51 7.98 7.51
C TYR A 85 -4.43 6.70 6.66
N SER A 86 -3.39 5.88 6.89
CA SER A 86 -3.22 4.64 6.14
C SER A 86 -4.18 3.55 6.60
N ILE A 87 -4.46 3.43 7.91
CA ILE A 87 -5.49 2.53 8.44
C ILE A 87 -6.85 2.87 7.82
N ALA A 88 -7.20 4.16 7.73
CA ALA A 88 -8.44 4.59 7.09
C ALA A 88 -8.55 4.11 5.64
N TYR A 89 -7.50 4.30 4.83
CA TYR A 89 -7.45 3.83 3.45
C TYR A 89 -7.64 2.30 3.37
N PHE A 90 -6.81 1.54 4.09
CA PHE A 90 -6.86 0.08 4.05
C PHE A 90 -8.21 -0.47 4.54
N LEU A 91 -8.88 0.19 5.49
CA LEU A 91 -10.25 -0.16 5.90
C LEU A 91 -11.26 0.09 4.79
N THR A 92 -11.21 1.25 4.12
CA THR A 92 -12.11 1.55 3.01
C THR A 92 -11.91 0.58 1.85
N ASP A 93 -10.66 0.28 1.51
CA ASP A 93 -10.35 -0.62 0.39
C ASP A 93 -10.66 -2.08 0.73
N LEU A 94 -10.47 -2.51 1.99
CA LEU A 94 -10.94 -3.82 2.47
C LEU A 94 -12.46 -3.96 2.33
N LEU A 95 -13.24 -2.94 2.70
CA LEU A 95 -14.69 -2.95 2.49
C LEU A 95 -15.05 -3.09 1.01
N HIS A 96 -14.32 -2.39 0.13
CA HIS A 96 -14.46 -2.55 -1.30
C HIS A 96 -14.26 -4.02 -1.74
N TYR A 97 -13.16 -4.66 -1.33
CA TYR A 97 -12.90 -6.06 -1.69
C TYR A 97 -13.96 -7.01 -1.13
N LEU A 98 -14.38 -6.83 0.13
CA LEU A 98 -15.41 -7.67 0.74
C LEU A 98 -16.77 -7.57 0.02
N ILE A 99 -17.10 -6.40 -0.52
CA ILE A 99 -18.39 -6.16 -1.21
C ILE A 99 -18.33 -6.60 -2.68
N PHE A 100 -17.29 -6.21 -3.40
CA PHE A 100 -17.24 -6.34 -4.86
C PHE A 100 -16.40 -7.52 -5.36
N PHE A 101 -15.43 -7.99 -4.57
CA PHE A 101 -14.48 -9.04 -4.94
C PHE A 101 -14.25 -10.05 -3.79
N PRO A 102 -15.29 -10.65 -3.20
CA PRO A 102 -15.17 -11.48 -1.99
C PRO A 102 -14.34 -12.77 -2.21
N THR A 103 -14.14 -13.17 -3.46
CA THR A 103 -13.31 -14.32 -3.85
C THR A 103 -11.84 -13.97 -3.97
N ASP A 104 -11.47 -12.68 -3.94
CA ASP A 104 -10.08 -12.23 -4.01
C ASP A 104 -9.40 -12.32 -2.63
N VAL A 105 -9.22 -13.56 -2.19
CA VAL A 105 -8.70 -13.89 -0.86
C VAL A 105 -7.29 -13.36 -0.62
N LEU A 106 -6.49 -13.20 -1.69
CA LEU A 106 -5.12 -12.72 -1.59
C LEU A 106 -5.10 -11.23 -1.25
N PHE A 107 -5.90 -10.41 -1.94
CA PHE A 107 -6.01 -8.99 -1.64
C PHE A 107 -6.70 -8.74 -0.30
N ILE A 108 -7.76 -9.48 0.03
CA ILE A 108 -8.42 -9.40 1.34
C ILE A 108 -7.43 -9.74 2.46
N GLY A 109 -6.72 -10.85 2.33
CA GLY A 109 -5.70 -11.29 3.29
C GLY A 109 -4.57 -10.28 3.44
N HIS A 110 -4.11 -9.70 2.33
CA HIS A 110 -3.10 -8.63 2.33
C HIS A 110 -3.57 -7.41 3.13
N HIS A 111 -4.80 -6.92 2.89
CA HIS A 111 -5.34 -5.76 3.60
C HIS A 111 -5.51 -6.03 5.08
N LEU A 112 -6.02 -7.20 5.46
CA LEU A 112 -6.14 -7.62 6.87
C LEU A 112 -4.77 -7.68 7.56
N ALA A 113 -3.77 -8.26 6.90
CA ALA A 113 -2.42 -8.37 7.45
C ALA A 113 -1.75 -6.98 7.61
N THR A 114 -1.90 -6.10 6.62
CA THR A 114 -1.39 -4.72 6.71
C THR A 114 -2.11 -3.93 7.82
N LEU A 115 -3.43 -4.05 7.92
CA LEU A 115 -4.21 -3.46 9.01
C LEU A 115 -3.76 -3.97 10.38
N PHE A 116 -3.52 -5.27 10.52
CA PHE A 116 -2.99 -5.85 11.75
C PHE A 116 -1.67 -5.20 12.16
N VAL A 117 -0.72 -5.05 11.23
CA VAL A 117 0.58 -4.40 11.51
C VAL A 117 0.39 -2.94 11.90
N PHE A 118 -0.43 -2.18 11.17
CA PHE A 118 -0.64 -0.76 11.47
C PHE A 118 -1.37 -0.54 12.79
N ILE A 119 -2.46 -1.27 13.04
CA ILE A 119 -3.28 -1.13 14.26
C ILE A 119 -2.45 -1.51 15.48
N THR A 120 -1.68 -2.60 15.43
CA THR A 120 -0.85 -3.01 16.57
C THR A 120 0.28 -2.01 16.83
N CYS A 121 0.93 -1.49 15.79
CA CYS A 121 1.91 -0.41 15.94
C CYS A 121 1.29 0.87 16.53
N ARG A 122 0.10 1.26 16.05
CA ARG A 122 -0.57 2.52 16.38
C ARG A 122 -1.25 2.53 17.74
N HIS A 123 -1.90 1.43 18.12
CA HIS A 123 -2.87 1.38 19.21
C HIS A 123 -2.52 0.35 20.30
N VAL A 124 -1.57 -0.56 20.05
CA VAL A 124 -1.18 -1.58 21.04
C VAL A 124 0.17 -1.25 21.65
N VAL A 125 1.22 -1.14 20.83
CA VAL A 125 2.58 -0.90 21.36
C VAL A 125 3.03 0.54 21.32
N PHE A 126 2.42 1.41 20.49
CA PHE A 126 2.79 2.83 20.36
C PHE A 126 4.27 3.08 20.01
N HIS A 127 4.95 2.07 19.49
CA HIS A 127 6.37 2.06 19.14
C HIS A 127 6.55 1.39 17.77
N GLY A 128 7.68 1.68 17.12
CA GLY A 128 8.10 1.02 15.88
C GLY A 128 7.57 1.64 14.60
N SER A 129 6.93 2.82 14.65
CA SER A 129 6.47 3.54 13.46
C SER A 129 7.56 3.78 12.43
N TYR A 130 8.81 4.00 12.83
CA TYR A 130 9.92 4.16 11.90
C TYR A 130 10.01 2.97 10.92
N ALA A 131 9.94 1.75 11.46
CA ALA A 131 10.01 0.53 10.67
C ALA A 131 8.80 0.41 9.74
N ILE A 132 7.61 0.56 10.31
CA ILE A 132 6.33 0.38 9.61
C ILE A 132 6.13 1.43 8.52
N LEU A 133 6.47 2.70 8.78
CA LEU A 133 6.36 3.77 7.81
C LEU A 133 7.43 3.68 6.72
N THR A 134 8.63 3.17 7.02
CA THR A 134 9.63 2.89 5.97
C THR A 134 9.14 1.79 5.04
N LEU A 135 8.55 0.73 5.59
CA LEU A 135 7.91 -0.32 4.80
C LEU A 135 6.73 0.21 3.98
N LEU A 136 5.91 1.13 4.53
CA LEU A 136 4.86 1.82 3.80
C LEU A 136 5.42 2.64 2.63
N ILE A 137 6.52 3.38 2.81
CA ILE A 137 7.18 4.11 1.72
C ILE A 137 7.63 3.15 0.62
N LEU A 138 8.35 2.09 0.99
CA LEU A 138 8.78 1.06 0.03
C LEU A 138 7.57 0.40 -0.65
N ALA A 139 6.43 0.33 0.05
CA ALA A 139 5.23 -0.23 -0.52
C ALA A 139 4.55 0.68 -1.54
N GLU A 140 4.45 1.96 -1.21
CA GLU A 140 3.65 2.93 -1.92
C GLU A 140 4.42 3.73 -2.96
N VAL A 141 5.75 3.74 -2.94
CA VAL A 141 6.54 4.48 -3.94
C VAL A 141 6.27 3.99 -5.37
N THR A 142 5.85 2.72 -5.52
CA THR A 142 5.47 2.13 -6.80
C THR A 142 3.96 2.23 -7.10
N SER A 143 3.13 2.65 -6.13
CA SER A 143 1.68 2.48 -6.23
C SER A 143 1.03 3.39 -7.28
N PHE A 144 1.56 4.59 -7.51
CA PHE A 144 1.08 5.42 -8.63
C PHE A 144 1.25 4.68 -9.97
N CYS A 145 2.44 4.16 -10.26
CA CYS A 145 2.68 3.38 -11.48
C CYS A 145 1.81 2.12 -11.53
N GLN A 146 1.68 1.41 -10.41
CA GLN A 146 0.87 0.21 -10.31
C GLN A 146 -0.60 0.49 -10.64
N ASN A 147 -1.21 1.51 -10.04
CA ASN A 147 -2.62 1.85 -10.27
C ASN A 147 -2.87 2.36 -11.69
N VAL A 148 -1.97 3.17 -12.26
CA VAL A 148 -2.07 3.57 -13.68
C VAL A 148 -1.97 2.35 -14.58
N TRP A 149 -1.06 1.43 -14.28
CA TRP A 149 -0.89 0.18 -15.02
C TRP A 149 -2.13 -0.72 -14.90
N THR A 150 -2.74 -0.85 -13.72
CA THR A 150 -3.98 -1.62 -13.50
C THR A 150 -5.13 -1.04 -14.33
N LEU A 151 -5.36 0.27 -14.26
CA LEU A 151 -6.39 0.95 -15.05
C LEU A 151 -6.17 0.80 -16.56
N ALA A 152 -4.92 0.93 -17.01
CA ALA A 152 -4.56 0.73 -18.41
C ALA A 152 -4.83 -0.73 -18.83
N THR A 153 -4.49 -1.70 -17.99
CA THR A 153 -4.73 -3.13 -18.22
C THR A 153 -6.22 -3.43 -18.36
N ALA A 154 -7.07 -2.87 -17.49
CA ALA A 154 -8.52 -3.05 -17.53
C ALA A 154 -9.16 -2.55 -18.84
N ARG A 155 -8.52 -1.60 -19.52
CA ARG A 155 -9.03 -0.92 -20.73
C ARG A 155 -8.18 -1.16 -21.99
N ARG A 156 -7.15 -2.00 -21.92
CA ARG A 156 -6.18 -2.14 -23.02
C ARG A 156 -6.78 -2.74 -24.30
N HIS A 157 -7.88 -3.47 -24.18
CA HIS A 157 -8.53 -4.14 -25.32
C HIS A 157 -9.60 -3.28 -26.00
N ASP A 158 -10.08 -2.21 -25.35
CA ASP A 158 -11.17 -1.38 -25.84
C ASP A 158 -10.83 0.12 -25.90
N ASN A 159 -9.59 0.51 -25.55
CA ASN A 159 -9.10 1.88 -25.67
C ASN A 159 -7.63 1.91 -26.13
N GLN A 160 -7.37 2.56 -27.27
CA GLN A 160 -6.04 2.65 -27.86
C GLN A 160 -5.03 3.41 -26.98
N LEU A 161 -5.47 4.46 -26.27
CA LEU A 161 -4.63 5.19 -25.33
C LEU A 161 -4.25 4.29 -24.16
N ALA A 162 -5.20 3.53 -23.59
CA ALA A 162 -4.92 2.58 -22.52
C ALA A 162 -3.94 1.50 -22.97
N ALA A 163 -4.08 0.97 -24.19
CA ALA A 163 -3.13 0.03 -24.76
C ALA A 163 -1.71 0.60 -24.87
N LYS A 164 -1.58 1.85 -25.32
CA LYS A 164 -0.29 2.55 -25.42
C LYS A 164 0.33 2.85 -24.05
N VAL A 165 -0.49 3.24 -23.08
CA VAL A 165 -0.04 3.45 -21.69
C VAL A 165 0.45 2.13 -21.12
N TYR A 166 -0.31 1.04 -21.26
CA TYR A 166 0.08 -0.29 -20.81
C TYR A 166 1.41 -0.72 -21.41
N SER A 167 1.58 -0.66 -22.73
CA SER A 167 2.79 -1.13 -23.41
C SER A 167 4.04 -0.33 -23.02
N ASN A 168 3.90 0.98 -22.88
CA ASN A 168 5.00 1.86 -22.51
C ASN A 168 5.34 1.76 -21.03
N LEU A 169 4.33 1.75 -20.14
CA LEU A 169 4.54 1.78 -18.69
C LEU A 169 5.03 0.43 -18.14
N SER A 170 4.54 -0.69 -18.67
CA SER A 170 4.84 -2.03 -18.15
C SER A 170 6.33 -2.29 -17.89
N PRO A 171 7.26 -2.13 -18.86
CA PRO A 171 8.67 -2.42 -18.61
C PRO A 171 9.30 -1.53 -17.51
N TYR A 172 8.94 -0.24 -17.47
CA TYR A 172 9.48 0.69 -16.46
C TYR A 172 8.90 0.40 -15.08
N PHE A 173 7.59 0.18 -15.01
CA PHE A 173 6.91 -0.21 -13.79
C PHE A 173 7.49 -1.52 -13.25
N TYR A 174 7.68 -2.53 -14.09
CA TYR A 174 8.18 -3.82 -13.63
C TYR A 174 9.61 -3.72 -13.11
N ALA A 175 10.50 -2.99 -13.80
CA ALA A 175 11.85 -2.77 -13.34
C ALA A 175 11.88 -2.02 -12.00
N PHE A 176 11.10 -0.95 -11.89
CA PHE A 176 11.02 -0.16 -10.66
C PHE A 176 10.45 -0.98 -9.49
N TYR A 177 9.37 -1.74 -9.72
CA TYR A 177 8.78 -2.62 -8.74
C TYR A 177 9.74 -3.73 -8.29
N SER A 178 10.44 -4.37 -9.24
CA SER A 178 11.45 -5.38 -8.94
C SER A 178 12.59 -4.83 -8.07
N ILE A 179 13.08 -3.60 -8.32
CA ILE A 179 14.13 -2.99 -7.49
C ILE A 179 13.60 -2.72 -6.08
N VAL A 180 12.46 -2.04 -5.96
CA VAL A 180 11.94 -1.64 -4.65
C VAL A 180 11.55 -2.85 -3.81
N ARG A 181 10.80 -3.79 -4.37
CA ARG A 181 10.29 -4.96 -3.64
C ARG A 181 11.27 -6.12 -3.58
N GLY A 182 12.14 -6.28 -4.58
CA GLY A 182 13.11 -7.38 -4.66
C GLY A 182 14.47 -7.07 -4.07
N ILE A 183 14.83 -5.79 -3.85
CA ILE A 183 16.12 -5.40 -3.29
C ILE A 183 15.93 -4.60 -2.01
N PHE A 184 15.29 -3.42 -2.09
CA PHE A 184 15.20 -2.53 -0.92
C PHE A 184 14.31 -3.09 0.19
N GLY A 185 13.19 -3.74 -0.16
CA GLY A 185 12.33 -4.46 0.79
C GLY A 185 13.09 -5.51 1.61
N PRO A 186 13.70 -6.53 0.97
CA PRO A 186 14.49 -7.56 1.65
C PRO A 186 15.64 -6.99 2.48
N PHE A 187 16.34 -5.98 1.96
CA PHE A 187 17.43 -5.33 2.69
C PHE A 187 16.94 -4.67 3.98
N PHE A 188 15.84 -3.92 3.93
CA PHE A 188 15.27 -3.29 5.11
C PHE A 188 14.68 -4.32 6.09
N LEU A 189 14.06 -5.38 5.57
CA LEU A 189 13.58 -6.51 6.37
C LEU A 189 14.72 -7.18 7.14
N TYR A 190 15.88 -7.38 6.51
CA TYR A 190 17.07 -7.92 7.18
C TYR A 190 17.50 -7.00 8.34
N GLN A 191 17.58 -5.69 8.13
CA GLN A 191 17.92 -4.73 9.19
C GLN A 191 16.94 -4.80 10.35
N MET A 192 15.63 -4.85 10.04
CA MET A 192 14.57 -4.99 11.02
C MET A 192 14.71 -6.29 11.83
N GLY A 193 15.02 -7.40 11.17
CA GLY A 193 15.24 -8.70 11.82
C GLY A 193 16.46 -8.72 12.74
N VAL A 194 17.60 -8.18 12.29
CA VAL A 194 18.82 -8.05 13.13
C VAL A 194 18.53 -7.20 14.36
N PHE A 195 17.82 -6.08 14.20
CA PHE A 195 17.48 -5.22 15.33
C PHE A 195 16.58 -5.93 16.34
N TYR A 196 15.47 -6.52 15.92
CA TYR A 196 14.53 -7.13 16.86
C TYR A 196 15.10 -8.39 17.53
N SER A 197 15.88 -9.20 16.80
CA SER A 197 16.54 -10.39 17.36
C SER A 197 17.63 -10.07 18.39
N SER A 198 18.17 -8.85 18.40
CA SER A 198 19.13 -8.40 19.42
C SER A 198 18.54 -8.26 20.83
N GLY A 199 17.21 -8.24 20.96
CA GLY A 199 16.50 -8.04 22.24
C GLY A 199 16.40 -6.59 22.69
N VAL A 200 17.00 -5.63 21.98
CA VAL A 200 16.95 -4.18 22.31
C VAL A 200 15.52 -3.64 22.38
N ALA A 201 14.57 -4.26 21.67
CA ALA A 201 13.17 -3.85 21.65
C ALA A 201 12.29 -4.54 22.70
N ASP A 202 12.79 -5.55 23.44
CA ASP A 202 11.96 -6.48 24.22
C ASP A 202 11.13 -5.80 25.32
N ASN A 203 11.60 -4.65 25.83
CA ASN A 203 10.90 -3.90 26.88
C ASN A 203 9.71 -3.07 26.36
N VAL A 204 9.60 -2.85 25.04
CA VAL A 204 8.60 -1.96 24.45
C VAL A 204 7.77 -2.62 23.35
N ILE A 205 8.32 -3.61 22.64
CA ILE A 205 7.62 -4.38 21.62
C ILE A 205 7.73 -5.87 21.99
N PRO A 206 6.60 -6.51 22.39
CA PRO A 206 6.61 -7.93 22.74
C PRO A 206 7.12 -8.81 21.60
N ARG A 207 7.87 -9.86 21.95
CA ARG A 207 8.49 -10.75 20.95
C ARG A 207 7.51 -11.36 19.96
N TRP A 208 6.39 -11.86 20.45
CA TRP A 208 5.35 -12.45 19.59
C TRP A 208 4.85 -11.45 18.53
N LEU A 209 4.82 -10.16 18.86
CA LEU A 209 4.30 -9.14 17.99
C LEU A 209 5.27 -8.80 16.87
N TRP A 210 6.54 -8.49 17.18
CA TRP A 210 7.49 -8.21 16.11
C TRP A 210 7.74 -9.45 15.24
N ILE A 211 7.70 -10.66 15.81
CA ILE A 211 7.76 -11.92 15.03
C ILE A 211 6.58 -11.97 14.06
N SER A 212 5.36 -11.67 14.52
CA SER A 212 4.19 -11.65 13.64
C SER A 212 4.30 -10.60 12.53
N TRP A 213 4.84 -9.41 12.82
CA TRP A 213 5.12 -8.38 11.81
C TRP A 213 6.12 -8.87 10.78
N MET A 214 7.23 -9.49 11.22
CA MET A 214 8.23 -10.06 10.32
C MET A 214 7.62 -11.10 9.38
N CYS A 215 6.79 -12.02 9.90
CA CYS A 215 6.10 -13.02 9.08
C CYS A 215 5.20 -12.39 8.01
N VAL A 216 4.43 -11.36 8.37
CA VAL A 216 3.60 -10.62 7.42
C VAL A 216 4.45 -9.98 6.33
N VAL A 217 5.53 -9.29 6.69
CA VAL A 217 6.39 -8.57 5.74
C VAL A 217 7.15 -9.54 4.82
N ILE A 218 7.67 -10.66 5.34
CA ILE A 218 8.30 -11.73 4.56
C ILE A 218 7.32 -12.25 3.52
N THR A 219 6.09 -12.56 3.93
CA THR A 219 5.05 -13.10 3.04
C THR A 219 4.69 -12.08 1.97
N ALA A 220 4.48 -10.81 2.35
CA ALA A 220 4.16 -9.73 1.42
C ALA A 220 5.26 -9.55 0.35
N ILE A 221 6.53 -9.51 0.77
CA ILE A 221 7.67 -9.41 -0.15
C ILE A 221 7.73 -10.63 -1.07
N GLY A 222 7.60 -11.84 -0.54
CA GLY A 222 7.65 -13.07 -1.33
C GLY A 222 6.55 -13.11 -2.40
N VAL A 223 5.30 -12.83 -2.01
CA VAL A 223 4.16 -12.76 -2.95
C VAL A 223 4.36 -11.66 -3.99
N SER A 224 4.85 -10.48 -3.60
CA SER A 224 5.17 -9.39 -4.53
C SER A 224 6.22 -9.80 -5.56
N ILE A 225 7.28 -10.51 -5.16
CA ILE A 225 8.33 -11.00 -6.06
C ILE A 225 7.77 -12.04 -7.03
N LEU A 226 6.95 -12.98 -6.55
CA LEU A 226 6.30 -13.97 -7.42
C LEU A 226 5.38 -13.30 -8.44
N TRP A 227 4.56 -12.35 -7.99
CA TRP A 227 3.64 -11.62 -8.84
C TRP A 227 4.36 -10.87 -9.96
N ILE A 228 5.40 -10.07 -9.61
CA ILE A 228 6.13 -9.31 -10.64
C ILE A 228 6.93 -10.21 -11.58
N SER A 229 7.43 -11.35 -11.10
CA SER A 229 8.11 -12.34 -11.93
C SER A 229 7.17 -12.93 -12.97
N ASN A 230 5.92 -13.23 -12.59
CA ASN A 230 4.90 -13.69 -13.54
C ASN A 230 4.60 -12.63 -14.61
N LEU A 231 4.48 -11.35 -14.23
CA LEU A 231 4.27 -10.25 -15.18
C LEU A 231 5.43 -10.09 -16.17
N TRP A 232 6.67 -10.23 -15.71
CA TRP A 232 7.84 -10.26 -16.60
C TRP A 232 7.74 -11.41 -17.62
N VAL A 233 7.40 -12.62 -17.15
CA VAL A 233 7.24 -13.79 -18.02
C VAL A 233 6.15 -13.55 -19.08
N GLU A 234 5.01 -12.99 -18.69
CA GLU A 234 3.92 -12.64 -19.60
C GLU A 234 4.36 -11.61 -20.65
N LEU A 235 5.04 -10.54 -20.23
CA LEU A 235 5.52 -9.51 -21.15
C LEU A 235 6.54 -10.06 -22.16
N PHE A 236 7.45 -10.93 -21.73
CA PHE A 236 8.41 -11.56 -22.65
C PHE A 236 7.72 -12.52 -23.62
N LYS A 237 6.72 -13.28 -23.17
CA LYS A 237 5.91 -14.15 -24.04
C LYS A 237 5.16 -13.32 -25.09
N GLU A 238 4.50 -12.23 -24.69
CA GLU A 238 3.79 -11.33 -25.61
C GLU A 238 4.74 -10.72 -26.66
N LYS A 239 5.92 -10.24 -26.22
CA LYS A 239 6.94 -9.69 -27.13
C LYS A 239 7.48 -10.72 -28.11
N LYS A 240 7.77 -11.94 -27.64
CA LYS A 240 8.25 -13.03 -28.50
C LYS A 240 7.21 -13.40 -29.56
N ALA A 241 5.96 -13.60 -29.15
CA ALA A 241 4.88 -13.94 -30.08
C ALA A 241 4.61 -12.84 -31.12
N LYS A 242 4.87 -11.57 -30.78
CA LYS A 242 4.78 -10.45 -31.73
C LYS A 242 5.91 -10.49 -32.76
N LEU A 243 7.15 -10.70 -32.31
CA LEU A 243 8.31 -10.82 -33.20
C LEU A 243 8.14 -12.00 -34.17
N GLU A 244 7.66 -13.15 -33.70
CA GLU A 244 7.40 -14.33 -34.54
C GLU A 244 6.31 -14.11 -35.60
N LYS A 245 5.41 -13.14 -35.42
CA LYS A 245 4.40 -12.76 -36.43
C LYS A 245 4.90 -11.72 -37.43
N GLU A 246 5.99 -11.02 -37.11
CA GLU A 246 6.60 -9.98 -37.93
C GLU A 246 7.76 -10.52 -38.80
N LEU A 247 8.24 -11.74 -38.50
CA LEU A 247 9.20 -12.55 -39.26
C LEU A 247 8.50 -13.42 -40.31
#